data_AF-A0A5J5M0W3-F1
#
_entry.id   AF-A0A5J5M0W3-F1
#
_cell.length_a   1.000
_cell.length_b   1.000
_cell.length_c   1.000
_cell.angle_alpha   90.00
_cell.angle_beta   90.00
_cell.angle_gamma   90.00
#
_symmetry.space_group_name_H-M   'P 1'
#
loop_
_entity.id
_entity.type
_entity.pdbx_description
1 polymer ?
#
loop_
_entity_poly.entity_id
_entity_poly.type
_entity_poly.pdbx_seq_one_letter_code
_entity_poly.pdbx_strand_id
1 'polypeptide(L)' 'MKKTTIALSIILITSATPITSANTKLCEIIGIHDGDSLRVSCHRKALRLACIDAPEPDQPFGQEATDYLASLTVGKN' A
#
# COMPACT_ATOMS: atom_id res chain seq x y z
N MET A 1 -42.05 -14.56 -19.72
CA MET A 1 -40.91 -14.11 -20.55
C MET A 1 -40.26 -12.82 -20.03
N LYS A 2 -40.99 -11.73 -19.72
CA LYS A 2 -40.37 -10.50 -19.15
C LYS A 2 -39.74 -10.69 -17.75
N LYS A 3 -40.38 -11.45 -16.85
CA LYS A 3 -39.88 -11.70 -15.49
C LYS A 3 -38.59 -12.54 -15.46
N THR A 4 -38.47 -13.50 -16.38
CA THR A 4 -37.27 -14.34 -16.56
C THR A 4 -36.10 -13.55 -17.14
N THR A 5 -36.37 -12.61 -18.07
CA THR A 5 -35.33 -11.71 -18.59
C THR A 5 -34.83 -10.74 -17.51
N ILE A 6 -35.73 -10.17 -16.69
CA ILE A 6 -35.34 -9.29 -15.57
C ILE A 6 -34.48 -10.05 -14.55
N ALA A 7 -34.84 -11.29 -14.19
CA ALA A 7 -34.05 -12.11 -13.29
C ALA A 7 -32.65 -12.43 -13.84
N LEU A 8 -32.54 -12.71 -15.15
CA LEU A 8 -31.26 -12.99 -15.80
C LEU A 8 -30.36 -11.74 -15.88
N SER A 9 -30.94 -10.56 -16.10
CA SER A 9 -30.22 -9.28 -16.05
C SER A 9 -29.67 -8.96 -14.66
N ILE A 10 -30.41 -9.25 -13.59
CA ILE A 10 -29.96 -9.01 -12.21
C ILE A 10 -28.78 -9.91 -11.85
N ILE A 11 -28.82 -11.19 -12.23
CA ILE A 11 -27.73 -12.15 -11.97
C ILE A 11 -26.44 -11.74 -12.68
N LEU A 12 -26.54 -11.21 -13.91
CA LEU A 12 -25.38 -10.80 -14.70
C LEU A 12 -24.70 -9.51 -14.17
N ILE A 13 -25.44 -8.65 -13.48
CA ILE A 13 -24.89 -7.43 -12.86
C ILE A 13 -24.14 -7.77 -11.55
N THR A 14 -24.57 -8.81 -10.83
CA THR A 14 -23.96 -9.19 -9.54
C THR A 14 -22.64 -9.97 -9.63
N SER A 15 -22.29 -10.54 -10.79
CA SER A 15 -21.06 -11.32 -10.96
C SER A 15 -19.82 -10.51 -11.35
N ALA A 16 -19.99 -9.22 -11.68
CA ALA A 16 -18.93 -8.38 -12.22
C ALA A 16 -18.16 -7.56 -11.16
N THR A 17 -18.49 -7.67 -9.87
CA THR A 17 -17.73 -6.97 -8.82
C THR A 17 -16.61 -7.86 -8.31
N PRO A 18 -15.32 -7.56 -8.62
CA PRO A 18 -14.21 -8.27 -8.00
C PRO A 18 -14.23 -7.98 -6.50
N ILE A 19 -14.51 -9.01 -5.70
CA ILE A 19 -14.31 -8.95 -4.24
C ILE A 19 -12.80 -9.04 -4.01
N THR A 20 -12.11 -7.92 -4.19
CA THR A 20 -10.72 -7.81 -3.75
C THR A 20 -10.73 -7.72 -2.24
N SER A 21 -10.52 -8.85 -1.58
CA SER A 21 -10.14 -8.85 -0.17
C SER A 21 -8.69 -8.40 -0.10
N ALA A 22 -8.45 -7.18 0.37
CA ALA A 22 -7.09 -6.75 0.69
C ALA A 22 -6.58 -7.68 1.80
N ASN A 23 -5.61 -8.54 1.47
CA ASN A 23 -4.93 -9.39 2.46
C ASN A 23 -3.97 -8.50 3.25
N THR A 24 -4.54 -7.61 4.07
CA THR A 24 -3.78 -6.72 4.93
C THR A 24 -3.15 -7.56 6.04
N LYS A 25 -1.83 -7.73 5.95
CA LYS A 25 -1.04 -8.28 7.04
C LYS A 25 -0.47 -7.13 7.85
N LEU A 26 -0.69 -7.17 9.16
CA LEU A 26 0.00 -6.28 10.07
C LEU A 26 1.46 -6.73 10.15
N CYS A 27 2.36 -5.77 9.98
CA CYS A 27 3.80 -5.97 10.07
C CYS A 27 4.42 -4.82 10.86
N GLU A 28 5.40 -5.14 11.69
CA GLU A 28 6.16 -4.13 12.42
C GLU A 28 7.20 -3.51 11.50
N ILE A 29 7.32 -2.18 11.55
CA ILE A 29 8.35 -1.45 10.83
C ILE A 29 9.63 -1.54 11.67
N ILE A 30 10.70 -2.07 11.07
CA ILE A 30 11.98 -2.34 11.75
C ILE A 30 13.11 -1.44 11.26
N GLY A 31 12.84 -0.55 10.31
CA GLY A 31 13.81 0.42 9.81
C GLY A 31 13.30 1.20 8.61
N ILE A 32 13.91 2.35 8.40
CA ILE A 32 13.65 3.25 7.27
C ILE A 32 14.87 3.23 6.35
N HIS A 33 14.65 3.16 5.04
CA HIS A 33 15.73 3.20 4.06
C HIS A 33 15.95 4.61 3.52
N ASP A 34 14.87 5.24 3.06
CA ASP A 34 14.82 6.58 2.45
C ASP A 34 13.38 7.15 2.57
N GLY A 35 13.03 8.17 1.79
CA GLY A 35 11.72 8.83 1.85
C GLY A 35 10.52 8.06 1.29
N ASP A 36 10.72 6.91 0.63
CA ASP A 36 9.63 6.07 0.13
C ASP A 36 9.79 4.57 0.40
N SER A 37 10.92 4.16 1.00
CA SER A 37 11.27 2.76 1.23
C SER A 37 11.54 2.46 2.70
N LEU A 38 10.97 1.36 3.20
CA LEU A 38 11.07 0.92 4.60
C LEU A 38 11.27 -0.60 4.72
N ARG A 39 11.70 -1.07 5.88
CA ARG A 39 11.86 -2.51 6.19
C ARG A 39 10.84 -2.93 7.23
N VAL A 40 10.28 -4.12 7.07
CA VAL A 40 9.29 -4.67 8.01
C VAL A 40 9.68 -6.07 8.49
N SER A 41 9.24 -6.46 9.69
CA SER A 41 9.56 -7.76 10.28
C SER A 41 9.03 -8.96 9.48
N CYS A 42 7.87 -8.79 8.82
CA CYS A 42 7.22 -9.84 8.05
C CYS A 42 7.84 -10.08 6.66
N HIS A 43 8.79 -9.25 6.24
CA HIS A 43 9.39 -9.33 4.92
C HIS A 43 10.89 -8.98 4.96
N ARG A 44 11.74 -9.85 4.41
CA ARG A 44 13.20 -9.67 4.48
C ARG A 44 13.77 -8.63 3.51
N LYS A 45 12.94 -8.04 2.64
CA LYS A 45 13.34 -7.02 1.66
C LYS A 45 12.74 -5.66 2.04
N ALA A 46 13.33 -4.59 1.53
CA ALA A 46 12.71 -3.27 1.58
C ALA A 46 11.36 -3.28 0.84
N LEU A 47 10.35 -2.72 1.46
CA LEU A 47 9.07 -2.38 0.86
C LEU A 47 9.15 -0.94 0.39
N ARG A 48 8.77 -0.73 -0.87
CA ARG A 48 8.68 0.59 -1.48
C ARG A 48 7.23 1.01 -1.58
N LEU A 49 6.93 2.23 -1.16
CA LEU A 49 5.58 2.79 -1.23
C LEU A 49 5.17 2.95 -2.70
N ALA A 50 4.03 2.37 -3.06
CA ALA A 50 3.55 2.46 -4.43
C ALA A 50 3.13 3.89 -4.77
N CYS A 51 3.43 4.31 -6.00
CA CYS A 51 3.04 5.62 -6.56
C CYS A 51 3.65 6.84 -5.86
N ILE A 52 4.68 6.65 -5.04
CA ILE A 52 5.49 7.70 -4.43
C ILE A 52 6.93 7.47 -4.87
N ASP A 53 7.65 8.54 -5.19
CA ASP A 53 9.07 8.54 -5.52
C ASP A 53 9.70 9.73 -4.79
N ALA A 54 10.51 9.44 -3.77
CA ALA A 54 11.18 10.46 -2.96
C ALA A 54 12.64 10.64 -3.42
N PRO A 55 13.26 11.82 -3.19
CA PRO A 55 14.67 11.98 -3.44
C PRO A 55 15.50 10.98 -2.62
N GLU A 56 16.53 10.42 -3.24
CA GLU A 56 17.48 9.55 -2.57
C GLU A 56 18.27 10.33 -1.50
N PRO A 57 18.85 9.68 -0.47
CA PRO A 57 19.51 10.38 0.64
C PRO A 57 20.63 11.35 0.24
N ASP A 58 21.28 11.14 -0.90
CA ASP A 58 22.36 11.98 -1.44
C ASP A 58 21.87 13.10 -2.37
N GLN A 59 20.56 13.19 -2.61
CA GLN A 59 19.92 14.23 -3.40
C GLN A 59 19.41 15.38 -2.52
N PRO A 60 19.18 16.57 -3.10
CA PRO A 60 18.50 17.65 -2.39
C PRO A 60 17.17 17.18 -1.79
N PHE A 61 16.97 17.45 -0.50
CA PHE A 61 15.79 17.07 0.28
C PHE A 61 15.65 15.57 0.62
N GLY A 62 16.65 14.74 0.32
CA GLY A 62 16.60 13.29 0.55
C GLY A 62 16.61 12.90 2.03
N GLN A 63 17.45 13.58 2.84
CA GLN A 63 17.48 13.36 4.28
C GLN A 63 16.17 13.80 4.93
N GLU A 64 15.63 14.95 4.50
CA GLU A 64 14.36 15.48 5.00
C GLU A 64 13.19 14.54 4.68
N ALA A 65 13.15 13.96 3.48
CA ALA A 65 12.14 12.97 3.11
C ALA A 65 12.24 11.70 3.97
N THR A 66 13.47 11.22 4.21
CA THR A 66 13.76 10.07 5.08
C THR A 66 13.30 10.33 6.52
N ASP A 67 13.66 11.48 7.08
CA ASP A 67 13.27 11.89 8.44
C ASP A 67 11.77 12.07 8.56
N TYR A 68 11.10 12.58 7.51
CA TYR A 68 9.65 12.70 7.48
C TYR A 68 8.98 11.32 7.53
N LEU A 69 9.40 10.37 6.68
CA LEU A 69 8.84 9.01 6.72
C LEU A 69 9.09 8.34 8.08
N ALA A 70 10.27 8.52 8.67
CA ALA A 70 10.57 8.03 10.01
C ALA A 70 9.59 8.60 11.04
N SER A 71 9.33 9.91 11.00
CA SER A 71 8.42 10.58 11.94
C SER A 71 6.96 10.08 11.89
N LEU A 72 6.53 9.54 10.75
CA LEU A 72 5.19 8.98 10.55
C LEU A 72 5.04 7.52 11.01
N THR A 73 6.15 6.79 11.14
CA THR A 73 6.14 5.32 11.22
C THR A 73 6.71 4.79 12.53
N VAL A 74 7.89 5.27 12.91
CA VAL A 74 8.56 4.90 14.16
C VAL A 74 8.45 6.11 15.05
N GLY A 75 7.74 6.00 16.17
CA GLY A 75 7.82 7.04 17.20
C GLY A 75 9.29 7.32 17.47
N LYS A 76 9.71 8.59 17.29
CA LYS A 76 11.09 9.09 17.43
C LYS A 76 11.95 8.18 18.31
N ASN A 77 13.07 7.70 17.75
CA ASN A 77 14.17 7.16 18.57
C ASN A 77 14.52 8.14 19.70
#